data_AF-A0A4Q9FHG8-F1
#
_entry.id   AF-A0A4Q9FHG8-F1
#
_cell.length_a   1.000
_cell.length_b   1.000
_cell.length_c   1.000
_cell.angle_alpha   90.00
_cell.angle_beta   90.00
_cell.angle_gamma   90.00
#
_symmetry.space_group_name_H-M   'P 1'
#
loop_
_entity.id
_entity.type
_entity.pdbx_description
1 polymer ?
#
loop_
_entity_poly.entity_id
_entity_poly.type
_entity_poly.pdbx_seq_one_letter_code
_entity_poly.pdbx_strand_id
1 'polypeptide(L)'
;PNAVKTTSTGQALLDEILLERKKEFYGEFGPQWFDAKRYNLAITRNDTHRVTLTVPADSNLFFLKIPQDEIDLNPNYDERFNDE
;
A
#
# COMPACT_ATOMS: atom_id res chain seq x y z
N PRO A 1 -13.06 25.90 6.63
CA PRO A 1 -13.13 25.25 7.97
C PRO A 1 -11.72 25.18 8.55
N ASN A 2 -11.54 25.37 9.86
CA ASN A 2 -10.23 25.30 10.51
C ASN A 2 -9.94 23.87 10.99
N ALA A 3 -8.68 23.44 10.92
CA ALA A 3 -8.26 22.16 11.48
C ALA A 3 -8.37 22.17 13.01
N VAL A 4 -8.93 21.10 13.58
CA VAL A 4 -9.05 20.92 15.03
C VAL A 4 -7.95 20.00 15.50
N LYS A 5 -7.23 20.39 16.56
CA LYS A 5 -6.17 19.56 17.13
C LYS A 5 -6.77 18.29 17.74
N THR A 6 -6.24 17.13 17.34
CA THR A 6 -6.63 15.84 17.90
C THR A 6 -6.14 15.67 19.35
N THR A 7 -6.95 14.98 20.15
CA THR A 7 -6.59 14.47 21.48
C THR A 7 -6.42 12.94 21.50
N SER A 8 -6.55 12.29 20.34
CA SER A 8 -6.40 10.86 20.19
C SER A 8 -4.98 10.41 20.52
N THR A 9 -4.86 9.18 21.00
CA THR A 9 -3.58 8.54 21.35
C THR A 9 -3.59 7.08 20.89
N GLY A 10 -2.42 6.45 20.87
CA GLY A 10 -2.29 5.03 20.48
C GLY A 10 -2.78 4.75 19.06
N GLN A 11 -3.53 3.65 18.89
CA GLN A 11 -4.03 3.23 17.57
C GLN A 11 -4.97 4.27 16.94
N ALA A 12 -5.82 4.94 17.73
CA ALA A 12 -6.73 5.95 17.21
C ALA A 12 -5.98 7.13 16.58
N LEU A 13 -4.87 7.55 17.19
CA LEU A 13 -4.01 8.59 16.61
C LEU A 13 -3.35 8.12 15.31
N LEU A 14 -2.91 6.86 15.25
CA LEU A 14 -2.32 6.29 14.03
C LEU A 14 -3.35 6.26 12.88
N ASP A 15 -4.57 5.80 13.15
CA ASP A 15 -5.65 5.74 12.15
C ASP A 15 -5.99 7.14 11.61
N GLU A 16 -6.02 8.15 12.47
CA GLU A 16 -6.18 9.56 12.07
C GLU A 16 -5.02 10.04 11.20
N ILE A 17 -3.77 9.76 11.60
CA ILE A 17 -2.59 10.12 10.81
C ILE A 17 -2.65 9.50 9.41
N LEU A 18 -3.00 8.21 9.30
CA LEU A 18 -3.13 7.52 8.02
C LEU A 18 -4.26 8.10 7.17
N LEU A 19 -5.37 8.48 7.79
CA LEU A 19 -6.49 9.14 7.12
C LEU A 19 -6.09 10.52 6.56
N GLU A 20 -5.42 11.36 7.35
CA GLU A 20 -4.96 12.69 6.90
C GLU A 20 -3.91 12.56 5.79
N ARG A 21 -2.96 11.63 5.93
CA ARG A 21 -1.96 11.35 4.88
C ARG A 21 -2.61 10.95 3.56
N LYS A 22 -3.65 10.12 3.59
CA LYS A 22 -4.39 9.71 2.39
C LYS A 22 -5.11 10.89 1.72
N LYS A 23 -5.63 11.84 2.51
CA LYS A 23 -6.31 13.03 2.00
C LYS A 23 -5.32 14.03 1.38
N GLU A 24 -4.22 14.30 2.08
CA GLU A 24 -3.22 15.29 1.65
C GLU A 24 -2.48 14.83 0.40
N PHE A 25 -1.95 13.61 0.41
CA PHE A 25 -1.08 13.08 -0.64
C PHE A 25 -1.86 12.32 -1.73
N TYR A 26 -3.13 12.67 -1.96
CA TYR A 26 -3.95 12.01 -2.97
C TYR A 26 -3.41 12.28 -4.38
N GLY A 27 -3.19 11.22 -5.15
CA GLY A 27 -2.71 11.32 -6.54
C GLY A 27 -1.19 11.51 -6.69
N GLU A 28 -0.44 11.52 -5.58
CA GLU A 28 1.02 11.60 -5.61
C GLU A 28 1.66 10.20 -5.73
N PHE A 29 2.68 9.90 -4.92
CA PHE A 29 3.48 8.67 -4.95
C PHE A 29 2.75 7.41 -4.45
N GLY A 30 1.42 7.39 -4.42
CA GLY A 30 0.64 6.24 -3.93
C GLY A 30 0.85 5.91 -2.44
N PRO A 31 0.76 6.89 -1.52
CA PRO A 31 1.03 6.71 -0.09
C PRO A 31 0.19 5.59 0.55
N GLN A 32 -1.04 5.38 0.06
CA GLN A 32 -1.93 4.32 0.57
C GLN A 32 -1.35 2.91 0.36
N TRP A 33 -0.64 2.66 -0.74
CA TRP A 33 0.00 1.37 -1.00
C TRP A 33 1.19 1.14 -0.06
N PHE A 34 2.02 2.17 0.14
CA PHE A 34 3.17 2.10 1.05
C PHE A 34 2.75 1.97 2.51
N ASP A 35 1.70 2.70 2.93
CA ASP A 35 1.19 2.64 4.29
C ASP A 35 0.52 1.28 4.55
N ALA A 36 -0.23 0.73 3.58
CA ALA A 36 -0.78 -0.62 3.69
C ALA A 36 0.31 -1.69 3.87
N LYS A 37 1.40 -1.60 3.10
CA LYS A 37 2.54 -2.51 3.24
C LYS A 37 3.27 -2.35 4.58
N ARG A 38 3.52 -1.11 5.02
CA ARG A 38 4.25 -0.83 6.27
C ARG A 38 3.50 -1.29 7.52
N TYR A 39 2.19 -1.12 7.54
CA TYR A 39 1.35 -1.41 8.71
C TYR A 39 0.55 -2.71 8.58
N ASN A 40 0.83 -3.52 7.55
CA ASN A 40 0.13 -4.76 7.25
C ASN A 40 -1.41 -4.60 7.20
N LEU A 41 -1.88 -3.64 6.39
CA LEU A 41 -3.30 -3.32 6.23
C LEU A 41 -3.82 -3.80 4.88
N ALA A 42 -5.12 -4.11 4.83
CA ALA A 42 -5.81 -4.38 3.58
C ALA A 42 -6.15 -3.08 2.81
N ILE A 43 -6.30 -3.17 1.49
CA ILE A 43 -6.84 -2.10 0.64
C ILE A 43 -8.21 -2.54 0.13
N THR A 44 -9.26 -1.80 0.51
CA THR A 44 -10.63 -2.03 0.05
C THR A 44 -11.04 -0.93 -0.94
N ARG A 45 -11.41 -1.34 -2.16
CA ARG A 45 -12.04 -0.49 -3.18
C ARG A 45 -13.45 -1.01 -3.45
N ASN A 46 -14.45 -0.20 -3.11
CA ASN A 46 -15.87 -0.51 -3.28
C ASN A 46 -16.40 -0.04 -4.66
N ASP A 47 -17.72 0.00 -4.79
CA ASP A 47 -18.48 0.40 -5.98
C ASP A 47 -18.30 1.87 -6.39
N THR A 48 -17.85 2.75 -5.49
CA THR A 48 -17.52 4.14 -5.84
C THR A 48 -16.16 4.30 -6.51
N HIS A 49 -15.32 3.25 -6.48
CA HIS A 49 -14.02 3.26 -7.15
C HIS A 49 -14.15 2.74 -8.59
N ARG A 50 -13.32 3.26 -9.50
CA ARG A 50 -13.26 2.79 -10.91
C ARG A 50 -13.11 1.26 -11.04
N VAL A 51 -12.38 0.63 -10.12
CA VAL A 51 -12.20 -0.81 -10.04
C VAL A 51 -12.56 -1.25 -8.64
N THR A 52 -13.58 -2.10 -8.53
CA THR A 52 -13.93 -2.77 -7.28
C THR A 52 -13.00 -3.94 -7.06
N LEU A 53 -12.21 -3.87 -5.98
CA LEU A 53 -11.17 -4.83 -5.65
C LEU A 53 -10.89 -4.73 -4.16
N THR A 54 -10.70 -5.88 -3.51
CA THR A 54 -10.11 -5.92 -2.17
C THR A 54 -8.79 -6.65 -2.25
N VAL A 55 -7.72 -6.00 -1.78
CA VAL A 55 -6.41 -6.61 -1.59
C VAL A 55 -6.27 -6.89 -0.09
N PRO A 56 -6.30 -8.15 0.36
CA PRO A 56 -6.08 -8.51 1.75
C PRO A 56 -4.73 -8.02 2.26
N ALA A 57 -4.60 -7.79 3.57
CA ALA A 57 -3.31 -7.59 4.21
C ALA A 57 -2.36 -8.75 3.86
N ASP A 58 -1.07 -8.47 3.72
CA ASP A 58 -0.03 -9.45 3.38
C ASP A 58 -0.21 -10.18 2.03
N SER A 59 -1.06 -9.67 1.13
CA SER A 59 -1.22 -10.24 -0.20
C SER A 59 0.07 -10.10 -1.04
N ASN A 60 0.38 -11.12 -1.84
CA ASN A 60 1.47 -11.08 -2.85
C ASN A 60 1.36 -9.88 -3.81
N LEU A 61 0.18 -9.29 -3.96
CA LEU A 61 -0.05 -8.07 -4.76
C LEU A 61 0.67 -6.81 -4.21
N PHE A 62 1.22 -6.85 -2.99
CA PHE A 62 2.05 -5.77 -2.42
C PHE A 62 3.55 -5.89 -2.73
N PHE A 63 3.94 -6.87 -3.54
CA PHE A 63 5.33 -7.10 -3.92
C PHE A 63 5.49 -6.81 -5.41
N LEU A 64 6.42 -5.90 -5.71
CA LEU A 64 6.80 -5.63 -7.08
C LEU A 64 7.73 -6.74 -7.53
N LYS A 65 7.44 -7.28 -8.71
CA LYS A 65 8.27 -8.29 -9.35
C LYS A 65 9.61 -7.67 -9.76
N ILE A 66 10.67 -8.47 -9.69
CA ILE A 66 11.97 -8.07 -10.23
C ILE A 66 11.86 -8.09 -11.77
N PRO A 67 12.37 -7.09 -12.50
CA PRO A 67 12.37 -7.10 -13.96
C PRO A 67 13.04 -8.37 -14.52
N GLN A 68 12.48 -8.93 -15.60
CA GLN A 68 13.01 -10.16 -16.18
C GLN A 68 14.46 -10.01 -16.64
N ASP A 69 14.82 -8.86 -17.22
CA ASP A 69 16.19 -8.58 -17.65
C ASP A 69 17.21 -8.70 -16.49
N GLU A 70 16.84 -8.28 -15.28
CA GLU A 70 17.71 -8.40 -14.09
C GLU A 70 17.87 -9.85 -13.62
N ILE A 71 16.83 -10.67 -13.79
CA ILE A 71 16.85 -12.11 -13.50
C ILE A 71 17.76 -12.82 -14.53
N ASP A 72 17.54 -12.55 -15.81
CA ASP A 72 18.27 -13.16 -16.93
C ASP A 72 19.77 -12.83 -16.90
N LEU A 73 20.13 -11.63 -16.44
CA LEU A 73 21.52 -11.17 -16.35
C LEU A 73 22.33 -11.80 -15.22
N ASN A 74 21.69 -12.38 -14.20
CA ASN A 74 22.38 -12.98 -13.06
C ASN A 74 22.07 -14.47 -12.97
N PRO A 75 23.04 -15.35 -13.33
CA PRO A 75 22.84 -16.80 -13.39
C PRO A 75 22.60 -17.47 -12.03
N ASN A 76 22.68 -16.72 -10.92
CA ASN A 76 22.35 -17.22 -9.58
C ASN A 76 20.91 -16.95 -9.17
N TYR A 77 20.10 -16.24 -9.98
CA TYR A 77 18.68 -16.10 -9.71
C TYR A 77 17.90 -17.33 -10.19
N ASP A 78 16.93 -17.75 -9.36
CA ASP A 78 15.95 -18.75 -9.76
C ASP A 78 14.91 -18.09 -10.67
N GLU A 79 14.70 -18.64 -11.86
CA GLU A 79 13.72 -18.14 -12.84
C GLU A 79 12.29 -18.07 -12.26
N ARG A 80 12.01 -18.85 -11.21
CA ARG A 80 10.69 -18.92 -10.56
C ARG A 80 10.46 -17.85 -9.50
N PHE A 81 11.41 -16.93 -9.30
CA PHE A 81 11.33 -15.92 -8.24
C PHE A 81 10.05 -15.05 -8.30
N ASN A 82 9.52 -14.87 -9.51
CA ASN A 82 8.33 -14.06 -9.77
C ASN A 82 7.05 -14.90 -9.96
N ASP A 83 7.07 -16.21 -9.75
CA ASP A 83 5.95 -17.12 -10.04
C ASP A 83 4.90 -17.20 -8.93
N GLU A 84 5.13 -16.52 -7.80
CA GLU A 84 4.21 -16.45 -6.64
C GLU A 84 3.31 -15.20 -6.63
#